data_AF-A0A7S1ZU05-F1
#
_entry.id   AF-A0A7S1ZU05-F1
#
_cell.length_a   1.000
_cell.length_b   1.000
_cell.length_c   1.000
_cell.angle_alpha   90.00
_cell.angle_beta   90.00
_cell.angle_gamma   90.00
#
_symmetry.space_group_name_H-M   'P 1'
#
loop_
_entity.id
_entity.type
_entity.pdbx_description
1 polymer ?
#
loop_
_entity_poly.entity_id
_entity_poly.type
_entity_poly.pdbx_seq_one_letter_code
_entity_poly.pdbx_strand_id
1 'polypeptide(L)'
;CPPSHAKLLVKVMVSLRQHRSKSSVFRGKDGLITPRDLLRWAERGNSAPSKAELAMEGYMLLAERLRSEDEKKLVQTTIEEKMKVKLHCEDAYYGPDSDAQKLLQKIVCDDHDSMRAAAGLTLNSIAATKSLLRLLSLVQRCFQHKEPVLLVGDTGCGKTTVVQLMSVIFRRHLHVINCHASTETSDILGGLRPLRGRDMILREMVQLPICLLEKIPNGDDLQNVPSFLLHEKERLSSASQGGAGDSYQDSNSEVSYPSNLGRFVCKVIATGQHHQRC
;
A
#
# COMPACT_ATOMS: atom_id res chain seq x y z
N CYS A 1 -13.43 23.20 -0.41
CA CYS A 1 -13.23 23.87 0.87
C CYS A 1 -13.63 25.33 0.69
N PRO A 2 -14.51 25.90 1.54
CA PRO A 2 -14.94 27.30 1.37
C PRO A 2 -13.75 28.27 1.39
N PRO A 3 -13.79 29.39 0.64
CA PRO A 3 -12.69 30.36 0.60
C PRO A 3 -12.31 30.93 1.99
N SER A 4 -13.29 31.04 2.89
CA SER A 4 -13.07 31.46 4.28
C SER A 4 -12.20 30.46 5.07
N HIS A 5 -12.44 29.16 4.89
CA HIS A 5 -11.65 28.10 5.52
C HIS A 5 -10.25 28.03 4.92
N ALA A 6 -10.11 28.12 3.60
CA ALA A 6 -8.81 28.11 2.93
C ALA A 6 -7.85 29.20 3.45
N LYS A 7 -8.37 30.42 3.68
CA LYS A 7 -7.58 31.52 4.29
C LYS A 7 -7.09 31.16 5.69
N LEU A 8 -7.91 30.49 6.51
CA LEU A 8 -7.51 30.05 7.85
C LEU A 8 -6.41 28.98 7.80
N LEU A 9 -6.55 28.00 6.90
CA LEU A 9 -5.56 26.94 6.69
C LEU A 9 -4.19 27.53 6.33
N VAL A 10 -4.14 28.45 5.36
CA VAL A 10 -2.90 29.14 4.98
C VAL A 10 -2.33 29.94 6.15
N LYS A 11 -3.18 30.62 6.93
CA LYS A 11 -2.74 31.38 8.12
C LYS A 11 -2.10 30.48 9.17
N VAL A 12 -2.65 29.29 9.43
CA VAL A 12 -2.05 28.29 10.32
C VAL A 12 -0.71 27.83 9.76
N MET A 13 -0.64 27.51 8.46
CA MET A 13 0.59 27.05 7.82
C MET A 13 1.73 28.06 7.95
N VAL A 14 1.46 29.33 7.69
CA VAL A 14 2.44 30.41 7.82
C VAL A 14 2.90 30.55 9.28
N SER A 15 1.98 30.48 10.25
CA SER A 15 2.30 30.57 11.68
C SER A 15 3.22 29.42 12.13
N LEU A 16 2.89 28.17 11.77
CA LEU A 16 3.71 27.00 12.12
C LEU A 16 5.11 27.07 11.49
N ARG A 17 5.23 27.59 10.26
CA ARG A 17 6.53 27.81 9.61
C ARG A 17 7.35 28.91 10.29
N GLN A 18 6.70 29.98 10.75
CA GLN A 18 7.38 31.06 11.48
C GLN A 18 7.90 30.61 12.84
N HIS A 19 7.13 29.82 13.61
CA HIS A 19 7.62 29.28 14.89
C HIS A 19 8.90 28.45 14.72
N ARG A 20 8.98 27.66 13.65
CA ARG A 20 10.17 26.88 13.32
C ARG A 20 11.38 27.75 12.95
N SER A 21 11.19 28.87 12.25
CA SER A 21 12.30 29.78 11.90
C SER A 21 13.01 30.37 13.12
N LYS A 22 12.31 30.43 14.26
CA LYS A 22 12.83 30.99 15.51
C LYS A 22 13.48 29.94 16.42
N SER A 23 13.14 28.66 16.28
CA SER A 23 13.74 27.56 17.04
C SER A 23 14.86 26.90 16.23
N SER A 24 16.08 27.40 16.37
CA SER A 24 17.28 26.90 15.67
C SER A 24 17.70 25.45 16.01
N VAL A 25 16.97 24.78 16.90
CA VAL A 25 17.35 23.51 17.54
C VAL A 25 16.97 22.26 16.72
N PHE A 26 16.12 22.36 15.69
CA PHE A 26 15.66 21.19 14.93
C PHE A 26 15.93 21.28 13.41
N ARG A 27 17.05 20.68 12.98
CA ARG A 27 17.46 20.44 11.57
C ARG A 27 16.79 19.20 10.93
N GLY A 28 15.53 18.89 11.24
CA GLY A 28 14.79 17.86 10.50
C GLY A 28 14.38 18.38 9.12
N LYS A 29 14.65 17.69 8.01
CA LYS A 29 14.32 18.16 6.65
C LYS A 29 12.83 18.49 6.42
N ASP A 30 11.93 17.98 7.25
CA ASP A 30 10.48 18.11 7.07
C ASP A 30 9.89 19.18 8.00
N GLY A 31 9.21 20.18 7.43
CA GLY A 31 8.47 21.21 8.18
C GLY A 31 7.38 20.62 9.08
N LEU A 32 6.98 21.33 10.15
CA LEU A 32 5.76 21.04 10.93
C LEU A 32 4.52 20.92 10.04
N ILE A 33 4.58 21.54 8.84
CA ILE A 33 3.57 21.47 7.80
C ILE A 33 4.18 21.66 6.39
N THR A 34 3.76 20.80 5.47
CA THR A 34 4.06 20.88 4.03
C THR A 34 2.84 21.36 3.24
N PRO A 35 3.02 21.85 1.99
CA PRO A 35 1.88 22.18 1.14
C PRO A 35 0.98 20.97 0.87
N ARG A 36 1.53 19.75 0.84
CA ARG A 36 0.76 18.51 0.67
C ARG A 36 -0.16 18.28 1.86
N ASP A 37 0.32 18.51 3.08
CA ASP A 37 -0.49 18.40 4.29
C ASP A 37 -1.64 19.41 4.28
N LEU A 38 -1.35 20.64 3.81
CA LEU A 38 -2.37 21.67 3.67
C LEU A 38 -3.46 21.27 2.68
N LEU A 39 -3.08 20.68 1.55
CA LEU A 39 -4.04 20.20 0.54
C LEU A 39 -4.90 19.06 1.10
N ARG A 40 -4.28 18.07 1.75
CA ARG A 40 -5.04 17.00 2.43
C ARG A 40 -6.00 17.56 3.48
N TRP A 41 -5.53 18.47 4.31
CA TRP A 41 -6.37 19.13 5.32
C TRP A 41 -7.55 19.88 4.68
N ALA A 42 -7.33 20.57 3.55
CA ALA A 42 -8.38 21.24 2.80
C ALA A 42 -9.39 20.25 2.19
N GLU A 43 -8.92 19.11 1.69
CA GLU A 43 -9.78 18.03 1.14
C GLU A 43 -10.66 17.42 2.23
N ARG A 44 -10.10 17.15 3.42
CA ARG A 44 -10.89 16.70 4.58
C ARG A 44 -11.92 17.73 5.01
N GLY A 45 -11.56 19.00 4.91
CA GLY A 45 -12.45 20.13 5.20
C GLY A 45 -13.68 20.26 4.29
N ASN A 46 -13.78 19.49 3.19
CA ASN A 46 -15.01 19.41 2.39
C ASN A 46 -16.13 18.69 3.14
N SER A 47 -15.77 17.77 4.03
CA SER A 47 -16.72 16.99 4.84
C SER A 47 -16.95 17.58 6.23
N ALA A 48 -16.22 18.64 6.60
CA ALA A 48 -16.30 19.29 7.90
C ALA A 48 -17.25 20.52 7.85
N PRO A 49 -18.50 20.42 8.36
CA PRO A 49 -19.44 21.54 8.43
C PRO A 49 -18.98 22.69 9.33
N SER A 50 -18.16 22.42 10.36
CA SER A 50 -17.78 23.41 11.38
C SER A 50 -16.28 23.72 11.42
N LYS A 51 -15.92 24.91 11.93
CA LYS A 51 -14.52 25.29 12.17
C LYS A 51 -13.85 24.38 13.20
N ALA A 52 -14.61 23.88 14.18
CA ALA A 52 -14.11 23.00 15.22
C ALA A 52 -13.74 21.63 14.65
N GLU A 53 -14.58 21.06 13.79
CA GLU A 53 -14.27 19.81 13.09
C GLU A 53 -13.10 19.97 12.12
N LEU A 54 -13.04 21.09 11.38
CA LEU A 54 -11.90 21.40 10.53
C LEU A 54 -10.60 21.48 11.35
N ALA A 55 -10.64 22.13 12.52
CA ALA A 55 -9.50 22.22 13.41
C ALA A 55 -9.06 20.85 13.93
N MET A 56 -10.01 20.00 14.30
CA MET A 56 -9.76 18.65 14.78
C MET A 56 -9.10 17.79 13.68
N GLU A 57 -9.61 17.84 12.45
CA GLU A 57 -8.99 17.16 11.31
C GLU A 57 -7.54 17.61 11.07
N GLY A 58 -7.29 18.91 11.20
CA GLY A 58 -5.95 19.48 11.09
C GLY A 58 -5.01 18.97 12.16
N TYR A 59 -5.49 18.91 13.40
CA TYR A 59 -4.72 18.38 14.51
C TYR A 59 -4.39 16.89 14.30
N MET A 60 -5.39 16.07 13.95
CA MET A 60 -5.20 14.64 13.66
C MET A 60 -4.20 14.41 12.53
N LEU A 61 -4.17 15.28 11.51
CA LEU A 61 -3.24 15.15 10.38
C LEU A 61 -1.82 15.64 10.70
N LEU A 62 -1.70 16.77 11.40
CA LEU A 62 -0.43 17.45 11.60
C LEU A 62 0.30 17.00 12.87
N ALA A 63 -0.42 16.82 13.98
CA ALA A 63 0.18 16.53 15.28
C ALA A 63 0.50 15.05 15.45
N GLU A 64 -0.34 14.14 14.94
CA GLU A 64 -0.21 12.70 15.18
C GLU A 64 1.02 12.05 14.53
N ARG A 65 1.57 12.70 13.50
CA ARG A 65 2.85 12.30 12.89
C ARG A 65 4.08 12.76 13.67
N LEU A 66 3.92 13.70 14.61
CA LEU A 66 5.01 14.23 15.43
C LEU A 66 5.30 13.25 16.56
N ARG A 67 6.59 13.09 16.88
CA ARG A 67 7.01 12.23 18.00
C ARG A 67 7.10 12.99 19.33
N SER A 68 7.40 14.30 19.27
CA SER A 68 7.50 15.14 20.45
C SER A 68 6.14 15.67 20.88
N GLU A 69 5.77 15.45 22.15
CA GLU A 69 4.54 16.00 22.73
C GLU A 69 4.56 17.54 22.80
N ASP A 70 5.74 18.16 22.92
CA ASP A 70 5.85 19.62 22.91
C ASP A 70 5.54 20.22 21.53
N GLU A 71 5.96 19.53 20.46
CA GLU A 71 5.61 19.94 19.10
C GLU A 71 4.11 19.72 18.82
N LYS A 72 3.52 18.64 19.35
CA LYS A 72 2.05 18.42 19.28
C LYS A 72 1.29 19.54 19.97
N LYS A 73 1.72 19.94 21.17
CA LYS A 73 1.15 21.08 21.91
C LYS A 73 1.28 22.38 21.12
N LEU A 74 2.43 22.64 20.51
CA LEU A 74 2.62 23.82 19.64
C LEU A 74 1.65 23.82 18.44
N VAL A 75 1.46 22.67 17.80
CA VAL A 75 0.46 22.53 16.72
C VAL A 75 -0.94 22.79 17.23
N GLN A 76 -1.31 22.21 18.39
CA GLN A 76 -2.61 22.42 19.02
C GLN A 76 -2.86 23.90 19.29
N THR A 77 -1.97 24.57 20.03
CA THR A 77 -2.14 25.99 20.39
C THR A 77 -2.22 26.88 19.16
N THR A 78 -1.39 26.62 18.15
CA THR A 78 -1.43 27.39 16.90
C THR A 78 -2.78 27.23 16.17
N ILE A 79 -3.32 26.02 16.11
CA ILE A 79 -4.63 25.78 15.47
C ILE A 79 -5.74 26.47 16.28
N GLU A 80 -5.76 26.30 17.60
CA GLU A 80 -6.75 26.90 18.50
C GLU A 80 -6.78 28.44 18.36
N GLU A 81 -5.61 29.08 18.36
CA GLU A 81 -5.48 30.53 18.24
C GLU A 81 -5.96 31.06 16.89
N LYS A 82 -5.56 30.43 15.79
CA LYS A 82 -5.89 30.94 14.44
C LYS A 82 -7.32 30.65 14.05
N MET A 83 -7.87 29.51 14.46
CA MET A 83 -9.24 29.10 14.16
C MET A 83 -10.25 29.59 15.21
N LYS A 84 -9.78 30.07 16.37
CA LYS A 84 -10.60 30.53 17.51
C LYS A 84 -11.53 29.43 18.03
N VAL A 85 -10.98 28.23 18.23
CA VAL A 85 -11.71 27.05 18.73
C VAL A 85 -10.89 26.36 19.81
N LYS A 86 -11.53 25.55 20.65
CA LYS A 86 -10.86 24.69 21.63
C LYS A 86 -10.88 23.25 21.15
N LEU A 87 -9.73 22.58 21.22
CA LEU A 87 -9.55 21.19 20.78
C LEU A 87 -9.56 20.27 21.98
N HIS A 88 -10.60 19.45 22.09
CA HIS A 88 -10.75 18.45 23.14
C HIS A 88 -10.28 17.07 22.65
N CYS A 89 -8.96 16.89 22.53
CA CYS A 89 -8.37 15.70 21.92
C CYS A 89 -8.65 14.41 22.71
N GLU A 90 -8.63 14.44 24.06
CA GLU A 90 -8.95 13.25 24.88
C GLU A 90 -10.39 12.77 24.60
N ASP A 91 -11.36 13.68 24.58
CA ASP A 91 -12.76 13.33 24.30
C ASP A 91 -12.94 12.82 22.86
N ALA A 92 -12.24 13.43 21.90
CA ALA A 92 -12.30 13.02 20.50
C ALA A 92 -11.79 11.58 20.27
N TYR A 93 -10.75 11.15 21.01
CA TYR A 93 -10.16 9.82 20.84
C TYR A 93 -10.70 8.76 21.81
N TYR A 94 -11.10 9.14 23.02
CA TYR A 94 -11.39 8.22 24.12
C TYR A 94 -12.77 8.44 24.75
N GLY A 95 -13.49 9.49 24.34
CA GLY A 95 -14.84 9.74 24.81
C GLY A 95 -15.80 8.65 24.32
N PRO A 96 -16.94 8.46 25.03
CA PRO A 96 -17.95 7.43 24.72
C PRO A 96 -18.47 7.49 23.28
N ASP A 97 -18.49 8.70 22.70
CA ASP A 97 -18.94 8.98 21.35
C ASP A 97 -17.80 9.02 20.31
N SER A 98 -16.59 8.62 20.69
CA SER A 98 -15.43 8.58 19.79
C SER A 98 -15.67 7.61 18.63
N ASP A 99 -15.06 7.92 17.48
CA ASP A 99 -15.22 7.11 16.27
C ASP A 99 -14.74 5.66 16.51
N ALA A 100 -13.63 5.49 17.23
CA ALA A 100 -13.09 4.18 17.56
C ALA A 100 -14.05 3.34 18.42
N GLN A 101 -14.71 3.92 19.42
CA GLN A 101 -15.68 3.17 20.23
C GLN A 101 -16.91 2.78 19.42
N LYS A 102 -17.43 3.68 18.58
CA LYS A 102 -18.52 3.38 17.65
C LYS A 102 -18.15 2.24 16.69
N LEU A 103 -16.90 2.21 16.22
CA LEU A 103 -16.40 1.12 15.39
C LEU A 103 -16.31 -0.20 16.15
N LEU A 104 -15.76 -0.19 17.36
CA LEU A 104 -15.67 -1.40 18.19
C LEU A 104 -17.06 -1.96 18.52
N GLN A 105 -18.03 -1.09 18.83
CA GLN A 105 -19.41 -1.50 19.08
C GLN A 105 -20.04 -2.18 17.87
N LYS A 106 -19.81 -1.66 16.65
CA LYS A 106 -20.29 -2.30 15.41
C LYS A 106 -19.78 -3.73 15.26
N ILE A 107 -18.55 -4.00 15.65
CA ILE A 107 -17.95 -5.33 15.54
C ILE A 107 -18.57 -6.33 16.53
N VAL A 108 -18.89 -5.85 17.74
CA VAL A 108 -19.54 -6.67 18.78
C VAL A 108 -20.96 -7.02 18.38
N CYS A 109 -21.68 -6.09 17.74
CA CYS A 109 -23.05 -6.31 17.29
C CYS A 109 -23.16 -7.13 15.98
N ASP A 110 -22.16 -7.05 15.10
CA ASP A 110 -22.16 -7.78 13.82
C ASP A 110 -21.70 -9.24 14.01
N ASP A 111 -22.65 -10.18 13.97
CA ASP A 111 -22.38 -11.62 14.08
C ASP A 111 -21.88 -12.21 12.75
N HIS A 112 -20.57 -12.11 12.50
CA HIS A 112 -19.95 -12.53 11.23
C HIS A 112 -18.70 -13.42 11.45
N ASP A 113 -18.93 -14.68 11.79
CA ASP A 113 -17.89 -15.66 12.08
C ASP A 113 -16.97 -16.01 10.89
N SER A 114 -17.47 -15.98 9.66
CA SER A 114 -16.70 -16.39 8.48
C SER A 114 -15.52 -15.48 8.15
N MET A 115 -15.63 -14.17 8.40
CA MET A 115 -14.55 -13.20 8.14
C MET A 115 -13.66 -12.95 9.36
N ARG A 116 -14.19 -13.17 10.57
CA ARG A 116 -13.41 -13.16 11.82
C ARG A 116 -12.30 -14.22 11.79
N ALA A 117 -12.64 -15.42 11.34
CA ALA A 117 -11.68 -16.53 11.19
C ALA A 117 -10.62 -16.24 10.12
N ALA A 118 -11.02 -15.70 8.96
CA ALA A 118 -10.10 -15.36 7.86
C ALA A 118 -9.09 -14.27 8.23
N ALA A 119 -9.46 -13.34 9.12
CA ALA A 119 -8.57 -12.30 9.63
C ALA A 119 -7.64 -12.79 10.77
N GLY A 120 -7.84 -14.01 11.27
CA GLY A 120 -7.07 -14.58 12.39
C GLY A 120 -7.26 -13.84 13.72
N LEU A 121 -8.41 -13.16 13.90
CA LEU A 121 -8.68 -12.31 15.06
C LEU A 121 -9.63 -12.98 16.06
N THR A 122 -9.15 -13.22 17.27
CA THR A 122 -10.00 -13.53 18.43
C THR A 122 -10.41 -12.22 19.10
N LEU A 123 -11.53 -11.63 18.66
CA LEU A 123 -12.00 -10.31 19.11
C LEU A 123 -12.19 -10.22 20.64
N ASN A 124 -12.57 -11.32 21.29
CA ASN A 124 -12.72 -11.41 22.75
C ASN A 124 -11.41 -11.21 23.52
N SER A 125 -10.26 -11.27 22.85
CA SER A 125 -8.93 -11.05 23.44
C SER A 125 -8.38 -9.65 23.21
N ILE A 126 -9.06 -8.78 22.45
CA ILE A 126 -8.52 -7.46 22.12
C ILE A 126 -8.87 -6.48 23.23
N ALA A 127 -7.87 -6.13 24.03
CA ALA A 127 -8.02 -5.07 25.02
C ALA A 127 -8.11 -3.69 24.32
N ALA A 128 -9.19 -2.95 24.60
CA ALA A 128 -9.39 -1.59 24.13
C ALA A 128 -8.48 -0.60 24.90
N THR A 129 -7.20 -0.58 24.55
CA THR A 129 -6.23 0.36 25.12
C THR A 129 -6.35 1.75 24.49
N LYS A 130 -5.95 2.81 25.21
CA LYS A 130 -5.91 4.19 24.66
C LYS A 130 -5.13 4.25 23.34
N SER A 131 -3.96 3.61 23.28
CA SER A 131 -3.14 3.58 22.07
C SER A 131 -3.87 2.96 20.87
N LEU A 132 -4.62 1.87 21.10
CA LEU A 132 -5.42 1.22 20.07
C LEU A 132 -6.56 2.12 19.58
N LEU A 133 -7.31 2.74 20.50
CA LEU A 133 -8.44 3.63 20.17
C LEU A 133 -7.99 4.84 19.34
N ARG A 134 -6.88 5.46 19.75
CA ARG A 134 -6.28 6.58 19.02
C ARG A 134 -5.85 6.14 17.62
N LEU A 135 -5.11 5.03 17.51
CA LEU A 135 -4.65 4.52 16.22
C LEU A 135 -5.82 4.13 15.30
N LEU A 136 -6.84 3.46 15.83
CA LEU A 136 -8.03 3.07 15.09
C LEU A 136 -8.78 4.28 14.53
N SER A 137 -8.96 5.32 15.35
CA SER A 137 -9.60 6.59 14.93
C SER A 137 -8.85 7.22 13.74
N LEU A 138 -7.52 7.29 13.82
CA LEU A 138 -6.69 7.90 12.77
C LEU A 138 -6.69 7.10 11.47
N VAL A 139 -6.56 5.77 11.57
CA VAL A 139 -6.59 4.88 10.41
C VAL A 139 -7.96 4.92 9.74
N GLN A 140 -9.04 4.96 10.52
CA GLN A 140 -10.39 5.12 10.01
C GLN A 140 -10.55 6.43 9.22
N ARG A 141 -10.11 7.57 9.78
CA ARG A 141 -10.19 8.86 9.08
C ARG A 141 -9.42 8.83 7.75
N CYS A 142 -8.22 8.27 7.75
CA CYS A 142 -7.44 8.11 6.52
C CYS A 142 -8.17 7.20 5.50
N PHE A 143 -8.81 6.13 5.98
CA PHE A 143 -9.59 5.23 5.13
C PHE A 143 -10.79 5.94 4.49
N GLN A 144 -11.53 6.74 5.25
CA GLN A 144 -12.67 7.53 4.75
C GLN A 144 -12.25 8.51 3.66
N HIS A 145 -11.06 9.12 3.80
CA HIS A 145 -10.50 10.06 2.83
C HIS A 145 -9.64 9.40 1.73
N LYS A 146 -9.56 8.06 1.68
CA LYS A 146 -8.76 7.30 0.70
C LYS A 146 -7.28 7.70 0.69
N GLU A 147 -6.75 8.04 1.87
CA GLU A 147 -5.35 8.44 2.03
C GLU A 147 -4.47 7.20 2.30
N PRO A 148 -3.28 7.09 1.67
CA PRO A 148 -2.34 6.03 1.98
C PRO A 148 -1.74 6.23 3.37
N VAL A 149 -1.78 5.18 4.19
CA VAL A 149 -1.31 5.18 5.58
C VAL A 149 -0.01 4.39 5.70
N LEU A 150 0.96 4.97 6.40
CA LEU A 150 2.17 4.29 6.85
C LEU A 150 2.19 4.29 8.37
N LEU A 151 2.17 3.10 8.97
CA LEU A 151 2.23 2.92 10.42
C LEU A 151 3.67 2.62 10.85
N VAL A 152 4.26 3.47 11.69
CA VAL A 152 5.63 3.33 12.19
C VAL A 152 5.61 3.28 13.71
N GLY A 153 6.32 2.31 14.30
CA GLY A 153 6.47 2.15 15.75
C GLY A 153 6.94 0.74 16.11
N ASP A 154 7.11 0.46 17.40
CA ASP A 154 7.66 -0.81 17.89
C ASP A 154 6.76 -2.02 17.60
N THR A 155 7.35 -3.19 17.46
CA THR A 155 6.59 -4.44 17.31
C THR A 155 5.69 -4.68 18.52
N GLY A 156 4.49 -5.21 18.31
CA GLY A 156 3.54 -5.48 19.40
C GLY A 156 2.67 -4.29 19.83
N CYS A 157 2.85 -3.09 19.26
CA CYS A 157 2.01 -1.92 19.61
C CYS A 157 0.62 -1.89 18.91
N GLY A 158 0.14 -3.03 18.39
CA GLY A 158 -1.20 -3.15 17.80
C GLY A 158 -1.37 -2.65 16.35
N LYS A 159 -0.30 -2.32 15.61
CA LYS A 159 -0.39 -1.88 14.21
C LYS A 159 -1.11 -2.87 13.30
N THR A 160 -0.67 -4.12 13.30
CA THR A 160 -1.29 -5.20 12.51
C THR A 160 -2.73 -5.45 12.95
N THR A 161 -2.96 -5.45 14.27
CA THR A 161 -4.28 -5.63 14.86
C THR A 161 -5.29 -4.59 14.38
N VAL A 162 -4.92 -3.30 14.32
CA VAL A 162 -5.81 -2.24 13.80
C VAL A 162 -6.16 -2.46 12.33
N VAL A 163 -5.19 -2.85 11.51
CA VAL A 163 -5.42 -3.10 10.08
C VAL A 163 -6.35 -4.30 9.87
N GLN A 164 -6.14 -5.37 10.63
CA GLN A 164 -7.04 -6.53 10.63
C GLN A 164 -8.44 -6.14 11.11
N LEU A 165 -8.54 -5.35 12.18
CA LEU A 165 -9.82 -4.87 12.71
C LEU A 165 -10.60 -4.05 11.68
N MET A 166 -9.92 -3.14 10.99
CA MET A 166 -10.48 -2.36 9.88
C MET A 166 -10.99 -3.25 8.74
N SER A 167 -10.29 -4.32 8.40
CA SER A 167 -10.74 -5.26 7.36
C SER A 167 -12.07 -5.93 7.70
N VAL A 168 -12.25 -6.30 8.97
CA VAL A 168 -13.49 -6.90 9.49
C VAL A 168 -14.62 -5.86 9.48
N ILE A 169 -14.38 -4.66 10.01
CA ILE A 169 -15.36 -3.56 10.08
C ILE A 169 -15.89 -3.20 8.68
N PHE A 170 -14.97 -3.00 7.72
CA PHE A 170 -15.33 -2.54 6.38
C PHE A 170 -15.66 -3.66 5.41
N ARG A 171 -15.61 -4.91 5.89
CA ARG A 171 -15.88 -6.12 5.11
C ARG A 171 -15.05 -6.20 3.83
N ARG A 172 -13.74 -5.98 3.99
CA ARG A 172 -12.78 -5.99 2.89
C ARG A 172 -11.75 -7.09 3.10
N HIS A 173 -11.40 -7.77 2.01
CA HIS A 173 -10.31 -8.74 2.04
C HIS A 173 -8.97 -8.03 2.30
N LEU A 174 -8.26 -8.46 3.33
CA LEU A 174 -6.94 -7.93 3.68
C LEU A 174 -5.85 -8.79 3.02
N HIS A 175 -5.12 -8.19 2.08
CA HIS A 175 -3.92 -8.81 1.54
C HIS A 175 -2.70 -8.35 2.33
N VAL A 176 -2.08 -9.28 3.06
CA VAL A 176 -0.85 -9.04 3.80
C VAL A 176 0.33 -9.53 2.96
N ILE A 177 1.27 -8.64 2.70
CA ILE A 177 2.54 -8.98 2.04
C ILE A 177 3.64 -8.76 3.07
N ASN A 178 4.35 -9.82 3.42
CA ASN A 178 5.53 -9.71 4.27
C ASN A 178 6.70 -9.20 3.44
N CYS A 179 7.38 -8.15 3.91
CA CYS A 179 8.51 -7.55 3.21
C CYS A 179 9.81 -7.90 3.94
N HIS A 180 10.80 -8.35 3.18
CA HIS A 180 12.15 -8.63 3.65
C HIS A 180 13.15 -7.70 2.94
N ALA A 181 14.41 -7.70 3.36
CA ALA A 181 15.45 -6.85 2.75
C ALA A 181 15.66 -7.17 1.25
N SER A 182 15.37 -8.40 0.83
CA SER A 182 15.43 -8.86 -0.57
C SER A 182 14.12 -8.68 -1.34
N THR A 183 13.06 -8.11 -0.73
CA THR A 183 11.79 -7.89 -1.44
C THR A 183 11.96 -6.77 -2.45
N GLU A 184 11.70 -7.09 -3.71
CA GLU A 184 11.82 -6.17 -4.82
C GLU A 184 10.49 -5.51 -5.18
N THR A 185 10.55 -4.46 -6.00
CA THR A 185 9.33 -3.81 -6.52
C THR A 185 8.54 -4.76 -7.44
N SER A 186 9.24 -5.68 -8.11
CA SER A 186 8.70 -6.75 -8.97
C SER A 186 7.83 -7.74 -8.19
N ASP A 187 8.11 -7.99 -6.91
CA ASP A 187 7.27 -8.86 -6.06
C ASP A 187 5.90 -8.25 -5.77
N ILE A 188 5.82 -6.92 -5.76
CA ILE A 188 4.59 -6.19 -5.39
C ILE A 188 3.78 -5.82 -6.63
N LEU A 189 4.43 -5.22 -7.64
CA LEU A 189 3.78 -4.75 -8.86
C LEU A 189 3.67 -5.85 -9.93
N GLY A 190 4.45 -6.91 -9.80
CA GLY A 190 4.71 -7.88 -10.86
C GLY A 190 5.94 -7.50 -11.68
N GLY A 191 6.71 -8.50 -12.09
CA GLY A 191 7.80 -8.37 -13.06
C GLY A 191 7.39 -8.89 -14.42
N LEU A 192 8.01 -8.37 -15.48
CA LEU A 192 7.91 -9.00 -16.80
C LEU A 192 8.67 -10.32 -16.74
N ARG A 193 7.97 -11.44 -16.83
CA ARG A 193 8.59 -12.74 -17.09
C ARG A 193 8.72 -12.90 -18.60
N PRO A 194 9.95 -12.86 -19.17
CA PRO A 194 10.13 -13.18 -20.57
C PRO A 194 9.62 -14.61 -20.81
N LEU A 195 8.96 -14.82 -21.95
CA LEU A 195 8.49 -16.14 -22.35
C LEU A 195 9.67 -17.11 -22.36
N ARG A 196 9.66 -18.07 -21.42
CA ARG A 196 10.61 -19.18 -21.40
C ARG A 196 10.33 -20.04 -22.64
N GLY A 197 11.39 -20.45 -23.34
CA GLY A 197 11.23 -21.28 -24.54
C GLY A 197 10.85 -20.51 -25.80
N ARG A 198 11.14 -19.20 -25.93
CA ARG A 198 11.05 -18.52 -27.24
C ARG A 198 11.76 -19.32 -28.33
N ASP A 199 12.95 -19.83 -28.06
CA ASP A 199 13.69 -20.66 -29.02
C ASP A 199 13.02 -22.00 -29.28
N MET A 200 12.34 -22.59 -28.29
CA MET A 200 11.59 -23.83 -28.47
C MET A 200 10.35 -23.61 -29.34
N ILE A 201 9.59 -22.55 -29.07
CA ILE A 201 8.42 -22.15 -29.86
C ILE A 201 8.84 -21.78 -31.28
N LEU A 202 9.93 -21.03 -31.44
CA LEU A 202 10.48 -20.69 -32.75
C LEU A 202 10.96 -21.95 -33.49
N ARG A 203 11.64 -22.87 -32.82
CA ARG A 203 12.00 -24.17 -33.40
C ARG A 203 10.77 -24.95 -33.83
N GLU A 204 9.75 -25.08 -32.98
CA GLU A 204 8.53 -25.82 -33.30
C GLU A 204 7.78 -25.21 -34.49
N MET A 205 7.69 -23.86 -34.54
CA MET A 205 7.11 -23.12 -35.64
C MET A 205 7.86 -23.28 -36.96
N VAL A 206 9.17 -23.55 -36.93
CA VAL A 206 9.99 -23.76 -38.13
C VAL A 206 10.10 -25.24 -38.50
N GLN A 207 10.14 -26.13 -37.51
CA GLN A 207 10.26 -27.58 -37.69
C GLN A 207 9.04 -28.17 -38.39
N LEU A 208 7.83 -27.72 -38.05
CA LEU A 208 6.58 -28.20 -38.67
C LEU A 208 6.55 -27.92 -40.19
N PRO A 209 6.80 -26.68 -40.67
CA PRO A 209 6.94 -26.39 -42.09
C PRO A 209 8.05 -27.18 -42.78
N ILE A 210 9.21 -27.36 -42.13
CA ILE A 210 10.34 -28.11 -42.72
C ILE A 210 9.98 -29.60 -42.89
N CYS A 211 9.40 -30.23 -41.87
CA CYS A 211 8.91 -31.61 -41.95
C CYS A 211 7.82 -31.78 -43.03
N LEU A 212 7.00 -30.75 -43.24
CA LEU A 212 5.99 -30.75 -44.31
C LEU A 212 6.66 -30.65 -45.69
N LEU A 213 7.67 -29.79 -45.83
CA LEU A 213 8.47 -29.62 -47.06
C LEU A 213 9.26 -30.87 -47.45
N GLU A 214 9.72 -31.69 -46.50
CA GLU A 214 10.39 -32.97 -46.77
C GLU A 214 9.44 -34.04 -47.34
N LYS A 215 8.14 -33.92 -47.07
CA LYS A 215 7.12 -34.86 -47.57
C LYS A 215 6.55 -34.47 -48.93
N ILE A 216 6.93 -33.32 -49.48
CA ILE A 216 6.51 -32.89 -50.82
C ILE A 216 7.42 -33.57 -51.85
N PRO A 217 6.89 -34.38 -52.79
CA PRO A 217 7.68 -35.00 -53.84
C PRO A 217 8.26 -33.92 -54.76
N ASN A 218 9.58 -33.98 -54.98
CA ASN A 218 10.36 -32.96 -55.68
C ASN A 218 9.76 -32.57 -57.05
N GLY A 219 9.37 -31.31 -57.20
CA GLY A 219 9.02 -30.69 -58.47
C GLY A 219 8.27 -29.38 -58.29
N ASP A 220 8.84 -28.28 -58.79
CA ASP A 220 8.29 -26.93 -59.05
C ASP A 220 7.59 -26.13 -57.93
N ASP A 221 7.11 -26.76 -56.85
CA ASP A 221 6.34 -26.10 -55.78
C ASP A 221 7.21 -25.38 -54.72
N LEU A 222 8.54 -25.52 -54.77
CA LEU A 222 9.45 -24.86 -53.82
C LEU A 222 9.66 -23.35 -54.07
N GLN A 223 9.22 -22.82 -55.22
CA GLN A 223 9.44 -21.41 -55.59
C GLN A 223 8.67 -20.41 -54.70
N ASN A 224 7.59 -20.86 -54.04
CA ASN A 224 6.76 -20.04 -53.15
C ASN A 224 7.13 -20.20 -51.66
N VAL A 225 8.17 -20.96 -51.34
CA VAL A 225 8.60 -21.18 -49.96
C VAL A 225 9.48 -20.00 -49.52
N PRO A 226 9.16 -19.34 -48.39
CA PRO A 226 10.00 -18.28 -47.85
C PRO A 226 11.45 -18.73 -47.67
N SER A 227 12.41 -17.95 -48.17
CA SER A 227 13.84 -18.28 -48.18
C SER A 227 14.43 -18.59 -46.79
N PHE A 228 13.84 -18.02 -45.73
CA PHE A 228 14.22 -18.30 -44.35
C PHE A 228 14.00 -19.78 -43.97
N LEU A 229 12.93 -20.43 -44.43
CA LEU A 229 12.66 -21.84 -44.15
C LEU A 229 13.61 -22.79 -44.91
N LEU A 230 14.03 -22.40 -46.11
CA LEU A 230 14.99 -23.17 -46.92
C LEU A 230 16.39 -23.13 -46.29
N HIS A 231 16.82 -21.94 -45.83
CA HIS A 231 18.11 -21.77 -45.16
C HIS A 231 18.15 -22.49 -43.79
N GLU A 232 17.03 -22.51 -43.04
CA GLU A 232 16.97 -23.24 -41.77
C GLU A 232 16.89 -24.76 -41.97
N LYS A 233 16.27 -25.24 -43.06
CA LYS A 233 16.35 -26.65 -43.50
C LYS A 233 17.78 -27.09 -43.77
N GLU A 234 18.56 -26.28 -44.50
CA GLU A 234 19.98 -26.54 -44.75
C GLU A 234 20.79 -26.57 -43.44
N ARG A 235 20.55 -25.63 -42.52
CA ARG A 235 21.18 -25.63 -41.19
C ARG A 235 20.85 -26.87 -40.37
N LEU A 236 19.59 -27.30 -40.30
CA LEU A 236 19.18 -28.47 -39.52
C LEU A 236 19.70 -29.78 -40.11
N SER A 237 19.81 -29.88 -41.45
CA SER A 237 20.46 -31.02 -42.11
C SER A 237 21.93 -31.14 -41.69
N SER A 238 22.63 -30.01 -41.51
CA SER A 238 24.02 -29.98 -41.04
C SER A 238 24.20 -30.23 -39.52
N ALA A 239 23.18 -29.94 -38.71
CA ALA A 239 23.21 -30.11 -37.25
C ALA A 239 22.98 -31.56 -36.79
N SER A 240 22.41 -32.42 -37.65
CA SER A 240 22.14 -33.84 -37.35
C SER A 240 23.38 -34.72 -37.18
N GLN A 241 24.60 -34.18 -37.38
CA GLN A 241 25.87 -34.88 -37.12
C GLN A 241 26.55 -34.53 -35.79
N GLY A 242 25.97 -33.67 -34.95
CA GLY A 242 26.56 -33.27 -33.66
C GLY A 242 25.58 -33.43 -32.48
N GLY A 243 25.52 -34.63 -31.91
CA GLY A 243 24.71 -34.91 -30.72
C GLY A 243 25.42 -34.51 -29.42
N ALA A 244 24.75 -33.71 -28.58
CA ALA A 244 24.88 -33.75 -27.12
C ALA A 244 23.64 -33.10 -26.50
N GLY A 245 22.85 -33.92 -25.82
CA GLY A 245 21.65 -33.50 -25.11
C GLY A 245 21.98 -32.76 -23.81
N ASP A 246 21.09 -31.84 -23.43
CA ASP A 246 20.93 -31.44 -22.03
C ASP A 246 19.44 -31.48 -21.70
N SER A 247 19.08 -32.45 -20.87
CA SER A 247 17.78 -32.60 -20.24
C SER A 247 17.67 -31.64 -19.07
N TYR A 248 16.86 -30.59 -19.20
CA TYR A 248 16.40 -29.80 -18.06
C TYR A 248 14.92 -30.14 -17.79
N GLN A 249 14.68 -30.79 -16.65
CA GLN A 249 13.34 -31.01 -16.10
C GLN A 249 12.82 -29.68 -15.53
N ASP A 250 11.71 -29.17 -16.06
CA ASP A 250 10.96 -28.05 -15.46
C ASP A 250 9.66 -28.61 -14.85
N SER A 251 9.52 -28.43 -13.54
CA SER A 251 8.32 -28.74 -12.77
C SER A 251 7.28 -27.63 -12.96
N ASN A 252 6.21 -27.96 -13.66
CA ASN A 252 5.04 -27.11 -13.88
C ASN A 252 4.40 -26.66 -12.55
N SER A 253 4.19 -25.36 -12.41
CA SER A 253 3.07 -24.82 -11.64
C SER A 253 2.48 -23.63 -12.40
N GLU A 254 1.40 -23.91 -13.13
CA GLU A 254 0.52 -22.89 -13.67
C GLU A 254 -0.18 -22.18 -12.51
N VAL A 255 -0.13 -20.85 -12.49
CA VAL A 255 -1.03 -20.06 -11.65
C VAL A 255 -1.74 -19.05 -12.55
N SER A 256 -3.03 -19.29 -12.76
CA SER A 256 -3.94 -18.39 -13.46
C SER A 256 -4.18 -17.12 -12.64
N TYR A 257 -4.19 -15.95 -13.26
CA TYR A 257 -4.61 -14.70 -12.63
C TYR A 257 -6.04 -14.34 -13.05
N PRO A 258 -7.00 -14.22 -12.13
CA PRO A 258 -8.21 -13.45 -12.38
C PRO A 258 -7.95 -11.96 -12.14
N SER A 259 -8.44 -11.18 -13.09
CA SER A 259 -8.45 -9.74 -13.17
C SER A 259 -9.28 -9.05 -12.07
N ASN A 260 -8.80 -7.87 -11.66
CA ASN A 260 -9.56 -6.71 -11.15
C ASN A 260 -10.51 -6.93 -9.96
N LEU A 261 -9.96 -6.84 -8.74
CA LEU A 261 -10.67 -6.27 -7.59
C LEU A 261 -9.74 -5.29 -6.86
N GLY A 262 -10.26 -4.11 -6.52
CA GLY A 262 -9.51 -3.03 -5.88
C GLY A 262 -8.73 -3.50 -4.65
N ARG A 263 -7.40 -3.53 -4.77
CA ARG A 263 -6.49 -4.00 -3.72
C ARG A 263 -6.30 -2.93 -2.65
N PHE A 264 -6.56 -3.31 -1.41
CA PHE A 264 -6.08 -2.58 -0.23
C PHE A 264 -4.64 -3.04 0.03
N VAL A 265 -3.65 -2.20 -0.30
CA VAL A 265 -2.24 -2.46 0.02
C VAL A 265 -1.88 -1.61 1.23
N CYS A 266 -1.92 -2.22 2.42
CA CYS A 266 -1.40 -1.58 3.63
C CYS A 266 0.05 -2.02 3.83
N LYS A 267 0.99 -1.09 3.67
CA LYS A 267 2.40 -1.35 3.97
C LYS A 267 2.61 -1.20 5.47
N VAL A 268 2.61 -2.32 6.19
CA VAL A 268 3.03 -2.36 7.60
C VAL A 268 4.56 -2.50 7.61
N ILE A 269 5.29 -1.39 7.76
CA ILE A 269 6.73 -1.44 7.98
C ILE A 269 6.97 -1.55 9.48
N ALA A 270 7.26 -2.75 9.96
CA ALA A 270 7.80 -2.95 11.30
C ALA A 270 9.34 -2.84 11.23
N THR A 271 9.89 -1.68 11.57
CA THR A 271 11.33 -1.55 11.79
C THR A 271 11.65 -2.06 13.19
N GLY A 272 12.01 -3.35 13.31
CA GLY A 272 12.62 -3.87 14.53
C GLY A 272 14.08 -3.44 14.60
N GLN A 273 14.44 -2.61 15.57
CA GLN A 273 15.84 -2.48 15.95
C GLN A 273 16.26 -3.79 16.62
N HIS A 274 17.19 -4.51 15.99
CA HIS A 274 17.94 -5.57 16.64
C HIS A 274 18.75 -4.96 17.79
N HIS A 275 18.31 -5.16 19.03
CA HIS A 275 19.23 -5.18 20.16
C HIS A 275 19.91 -6.55 20.16
N GLN A 276 21.14 -6.58 19.64
CA GLN A 276 22.09 -7.64 19.93
C GLN A 276 22.26 -7.73 21.45
N ARG A 277 21.90 -8.88 22.02
CA ARG A 277 22.36 -9.29 23.34
C ARG A 277 23.80 -9.79 23.18
N CYS A 278 24.74 -9.11 23.83
CA CYS A 278 25.93 -9.74 24.38
C CYS A 278 25.59 -10.25 25.78
#